data_AF-A0A4C1YXT5-F1
#
_entry.id   AF-A0A4C1YXT5-F1
#
_cell.length_a   1.000
_cell.length_b   1.000
_cell.length_c   1.000
_cell.angle_alpha   90.00
_cell.angle_beta   90.00
_cell.angle_gamma   90.00
#
_symmetry.space_group_name_H-M   'P 1'
#
loop_
_entity.id
_entity.type
_entity.pdbx_description
1 polymer ?
#
loop_
_entity_poly.entity_id
_entity_poly.type
_entity_poly.pdbx_seq_one_letter_code
_entity_poly.pdbx_strand_id
1 'polypeptide(L)'
;MEPITTRRYNTNKADWTEFCLQLRNTLQKYGIAEKVERTKRPEDLEANSREYIAAIQEVCEEIFPKIGQRKTKANPCKTSANTFYPDDSVSTDMPFHIRTRERIEDKPVEGLRLSEDDPPFTLVELKAVLRELNPKRLRDQTA
;
A
#
# COMPACT_ATOMS: atom_id res chain seq x y z
N MET A 1 0.11 -5.75 16.50
CA MET A 1 0.39 -6.55 15.29
C MET A 1 1.89 -6.69 15.19
N GLU A 2 2.42 -7.88 15.42
CA GLU A 2 3.88 -8.08 15.37
C GLU A 2 4.38 -7.95 13.92
N PRO A 3 5.57 -7.38 13.70
CA PRO A 3 6.12 -7.25 12.37
C PRO A 3 6.41 -8.63 11.78
N ILE A 4 5.84 -8.90 10.60
CA ILE A 4 5.98 -10.17 9.84
C ILE A 4 7.44 -10.42 9.41
N THR A 5 8.28 -9.39 9.43
CA THR A 5 9.67 -9.46 8.98
C THR A 5 10.58 -8.65 9.89
N THR A 6 11.82 -9.12 10.05
CA THR A 6 12.91 -8.44 10.75
C THR A 6 13.52 -7.30 9.93
N ARG A 7 13.14 -7.13 8.65
CA ARG A 7 13.65 -6.07 7.77
C ARG A 7 12.93 -4.73 8.04
N ARG A 8 13.70 -3.68 8.38
CA ARG A 8 13.17 -2.31 8.58
C ARG A 8 12.85 -1.60 7.26
N TYR A 9 13.71 -1.73 6.25
CA TYR A 9 13.60 -0.98 5.00
C TYR A 9 13.23 -1.87 3.83
N ASN A 10 12.54 -1.30 2.85
CA ASN A 10 12.26 -1.97 1.58
C ASN A 10 13.39 -1.68 0.57
N THR A 11 14.47 -2.46 0.66
CA THR A 11 15.64 -2.32 -0.22
C THR A 11 15.38 -2.65 -1.69
N ASN A 12 14.29 -3.34 -2.02
CA ASN A 12 13.90 -3.60 -3.41
C ASN A 12 13.35 -2.35 -4.11
N LYS A 13 12.89 -1.36 -3.33
CA LYS A 13 12.38 -0.07 -3.84
C LYS A 13 13.34 1.09 -3.57
N ALA A 14 14.57 0.77 -3.17
CA ALA A 14 15.60 1.74 -2.89
C ALA A 14 16.18 2.31 -4.18
N ASP A 15 16.41 3.62 -4.21
CA ASP A 15 17.30 4.23 -5.19
C ASP A 15 18.75 4.20 -4.65
N TRP A 16 19.53 3.27 -5.19
CA TRP A 16 20.93 3.10 -4.79
C TRP A 16 21.83 4.23 -5.30
N THR A 17 21.46 4.91 -6.38
CA THR A 17 22.26 6.01 -6.93
C THR A 17 22.15 7.25 -6.04
N GLU A 18 20.94 7.57 -5.59
CA GLU A 18 20.68 8.62 -4.62
C GLU A 18 21.34 8.31 -3.27
N PHE A 19 21.27 7.06 -2.81
CA PHE A 19 21.96 6.60 -1.60
C PHE A 19 23.47 6.82 -1.67
N CYS A 20 24.12 6.39 -2.75
CA CYS A 20 25.57 6.57 -2.89
C CYS A 20 25.96 8.05 -2.94
N LEU A 21 25.14 8.91 -3.54
CA LEU A 21 25.39 10.34 -3.63
C LEU A 21 25.24 11.02 -2.26
N GLN A 22 24.13 10.79 -1.56
CA GLN A 22 23.92 11.35 -0.23
C GLN A 22 24.95 10.84 0.77
N LEU A 23 25.25 9.53 0.77
CA LEU A 23 26.26 8.97 1.69
C LEU A 23 27.61 9.66 1.48
N ARG A 24 28.05 9.86 0.23
CA ARG A 24 29.30 10.58 -0.05
C ARG A 24 29.29 12.00 0.51
N ASN A 25 28.19 12.73 0.30
CA ASN A 25 28.04 14.09 0.81
C ASN A 25 28.06 14.13 2.35
N THR A 26 27.38 13.19 3.00
CA THR A 26 27.33 13.07 4.47
C THR A 26 28.70 12.72 5.05
N LEU A 27 29.43 11.78 4.42
CA LEU A 27 30.79 11.44 4.84
C LEU A 27 31.78 12.60 4.67
N GLN A 28 31.65 13.38 3.60
CA GLN A 28 32.43 14.62 3.41
C GLN A 28 32.06 15.68 4.43
N LYS A 29 30.76 15.91 4.68
CA LYS A 29 30.26 16.88 5.67
C LYS A 29 30.80 16.61 7.07
N TYR A 30 30.84 15.35 7.48
CA TYR A 30 31.37 14.95 8.78
C TYR A 30 32.90 14.78 8.81
N GLY A 31 33.57 14.89 7.65
CA GLY A 31 35.02 14.75 7.54
C GLY A 31 35.52 13.37 7.98
N ILE A 32 34.69 12.33 7.90
CA ILE A 32 35.01 11.03 8.53
C ILE A 32 36.24 10.39 7.88
N ALA A 33 36.41 10.54 6.56
CA ALA A 33 37.60 10.04 5.86
C ALA A 33 38.90 10.66 6.39
N GLU A 34 38.91 11.98 6.60
CA GLU A 34 40.06 12.71 7.13
C GLU A 34 40.34 12.36 8.60
N LYS A 35 39.29 12.15 9.41
CA LYS A 35 39.43 11.69 10.80
C LYS A 35 40.11 10.33 10.87
N VAL A 36 39.70 9.38 10.02
CA VAL A 36 40.28 8.02 9.97
C VAL A 36 41.78 8.08 9.64
N GLU A 37 42.19 8.89 8.66
CA GLU A 37 43.61 9.03 8.29
C GLU A 37 44.47 9.63 9.41
N ARG A 38 43.91 10.53 10.22
CA ARG A 38 44.62 11.17 11.34
C ARG A 38 44.72 10.30 12.59
N THR A 39 44.02 9.18 12.63
CA THR A 39 43.86 8.37 13.84
C THR A 39 45.15 7.61 14.15
N LYS A 40 45.68 7.75 15.37
CA LYS A 40 46.92 7.04 15.80
C LYS A 40 46.66 5.99 16.88
N ARG A 41 45.51 6.06 17.55
CA ARG A 41 45.15 5.18 18.66
C ARG A 41 43.94 4.30 18.28
N PRO A 42 43.88 3.06 18.79
CA PRO A 42 42.77 2.16 18.47
C PRO A 42 41.44 2.62 19.09
N GLU A 43 41.47 3.31 20.24
CA GLU A 43 40.24 3.81 20.88
C GLU A 43 39.51 4.84 19.98
N ASP A 44 40.29 5.70 19.33
CA ASP A 44 39.77 6.73 18.42
C ASP A 44 39.17 6.11 17.14
N LEU A 45 39.65 4.93 16.73
CA LEU A 45 39.10 4.19 15.58
C LEU A 45 37.70 3.64 15.89
N GLU A 46 37.47 3.19 17.12
CA GLU A 46 36.15 2.76 17.56
C GLU A 46 35.16 3.92 17.54
N ALA A 47 35.57 5.13 17.98
CA ALA A 47 34.76 6.33 17.87
C ALA A 47 34.42 6.66 16.40
N ASN A 48 35.40 6.62 15.50
CA ASN A 48 35.18 6.83 14.07
C ASN A 48 34.21 5.80 13.46
N SER A 49 34.30 4.53 13.88
CA SER A 49 33.39 3.48 13.42
C SER A 49 31.94 3.78 13.83
N ARG A 50 31.73 4.31 15.04
CA ARG A 50 30.40 4.69 15.53
C ARG A 50 29.86 5.87 14.74
N GLU A 51 30.69 6.87 14.46
CA GLU A 51 30.31 8.01 13.61
C GLU A 51 29.94 7.54 12.19
N TYR A 52 30.71 6.64 11.60
CA TYR A 52 30.43 6.10 10.27
C TYR A 52 29.11 5.32 10.23
N ILE A 53 28.86 4.48 11.24
CA ILE A 53 27.59 3.75 11.37
C ILE A 53 26.42 4.72 11.54
N ALA A 54 26.58 5.77 12.35
CA ALA A 54 25.55 6.78 12.55
C ALA A 54 25.23 7.52 11.23
N ALA A 55 26.24 7.88 10.45
CA ALA A 55 26.07 8.50 9.14
C ALA A 55 25.32 7.58 8.15
N ILE A 56 25.63 6.27 8.13
CA ILE A 56 24.88 5.31 7.31
C ILE A 56 23.42 5.24 7.76
N GLN A 57 23.17 5.16 9.06
CA GLN A 57 21.81 5.07 9.60
C GLN A 57 20.99 6.31 9.27
N GLU A 58 21.58 7.50 9.36
CA GLU A 58 20.96 8.78 8.99
C GLU A 58 20.48 8.75 7.54
N VAL A 59 21.38 8.40 6.60
CA VAL A 59 21.06 8.34 5.16
C VAL A 59 20.02 7.26 4.86
N CYS A 60 20.07 6.12 5.55
CA CYS A 60 19.08 5.06 5.39
C CYS A 60 17.68 5.48 5.83
N GLU A 61 17.56 6.24 6.93
CA GLU A 61 16.26 6.75 7.41
C GLU A 61 15.67 7.80 6.47
N GLU A 62 16.51 8.58 5.78
CA GLU A 62 16.09 9.60 4.83
C GLU A 62 15.60 9.00 3.51
N ILE A 63 16.39 8.10 2.92
CA ILE A 63 16.17 7.63 1.54
C ILE A 63 15.27 6.40 1.49
N PHE A 64 15.47 5.43 2.40
CA PHE A 64 14.82 4.14 2.22
C PHE A 64 13.38 4.12 2.73
N PRO A 65 12.43 3.65 1.90
CA PRO A 65 11.05 3.49 2.34
C PRO A 65 10.94 2.40 3.43
N LYS A 66 10.28 2.73 4.54
CA LYS A 66 10.05 1.78 5.64
C LYS A 66 9.07 0.69 5.22
N ILE A 67 9.36 -0.55 5.60
CA ILE A 67 8.46 -1.69 5.40
C ILE A 67 7.18 -1.47 6.22
N GLY A 68 6.02 -1.79 5.61
CA GLY A 68 4.73 -1.71 6.28
C GLY A 68 4.12 -0.31 6.37
N GLN A 69 4.85 0.75 6.06
CA GLN A 69 4.25 2.08 5.90
C GLN A 69 3.47 2.14 4.59
N ARG A 70 2.16 1.89 4.66
CA ARG A 70 1.24 2.34 3.62
C ARG A 70 1.33 3.87 3.60
N LYS A 71 1.97 4.44 2.58
CA LYS A 71 1.70 5.85 2.23
C LYS A 71 0.19 5.91 2.07
N THR A 72 -0.48 6.73 2.88
CA THR A 72 -1.89 7.10 2.72
C THR A 72 -2.01 7.91 1.43
N LYS A 73 -1.73 7.29 0.29
CA LYS A 73 -2.13 7.83 -0.99
C LYS A 73 -3.64 7.71 -1.01
N ALA A 74 -4.31 8.83 -1.27
CA ALA A 74 -5.75 8.98 -1.31
C ALA A 74 -6.42 7.74 -1.90
N ASN A 75 -7.50 7.29 -1.25
CA ASN A 75 -8.24 6.08 -1.59
C ASN A 75 -8.42 5.95 -3.12
N PRO A 76 -7.70 5.03 -3.79
CA PRO A 76 -7.76 4.91 -5.25
C PRO A 76 -9.17 4.53 -5.74
N CYS A 77 -9.98 3.93 -4.86
CA CYS A 77 -11.37 3.60 -5.11
C CYS A 77 -12.25 4.84 -5.38
N LYS A 78 -12.00 5.97 -4.70
CA LYS A 78 -12.76 7.21 -4.93
C LYS A 78 -12.40 7.84 -6.27
N THR A 79 -11.13 7.77 -6.67
CA THR A 79 -10.70 8.30 -7.96
C THR A 79 -11.16 7.45 -9.14
N SER A 80 -11.25 6.11 -8.99
CA SER A 80 -11.75 5.26 -10.07
C SER A 80 -13.25 5.44 -10.32
N ALA A 81 -14.05 5.50 -9.25
CA ALA A 81 -15.50 5.67 -9.37
C ALA A 81 -15.86 6.99 -10.05
N ASN A 82 -15.30 8.11 -9.59
CA ASN A 82 -15.57 9.44 -10.16
C ASN A 82 -15.04 9.61 -11.59
N THR A 83 -14.03 8.83 -12.00
CA THR A 83 -13.52 8.86 -13.39
C THR A 83 -14.41 8.06 -14.33
N PHE A 84 -14.97 6.93 -13.88
CA PHE A 84 -15.80 6.06 -14.72
C PHE A 84 -17.28 6.44 -14.70
N TYR A 85 -17.75 7.00 -13.58
CA TYR A 85 -19.11 7.42 -13.33
C TYR A 85 -19.06 8.79 -12.66
N PRO A 86 -19.03 9.89 -13.45
CA PRO A 86 -19.17 11.23 -12.89
C PRO A 86 -20.53 11.38 -12.22
N ASP A 87 -20.70 12.44 -11.42
CA ASP A 87 -21.96 12.72 -10.73
C ASP A 87 -23.13 12.69 -11.74
N ASP A 88 -24.09 11.79 -11.50
CA ASP A 88 -25.29 11.64 -12.33
C ASP A 88 -26.14 12.91 -12.23
N SER A 89 -26.15 13.71 -13.28
CA SER A 89 -26.84 14.99 -13.31
C SER A 89 -27.98 14.97 -14.31
N VAL A 90 -29.17 15.35 -13.85
CA VAL A 90 -30.36 15.56 -14.70
C VAL A 90 -30.13 16.58 -15.82
N SER A 91 -29.14 17.47 -15.65
CA SER A 91 -28.80 18.47 -16.68
C SER A 91 -28.13 17.86 -17.91
N THR A 92 -27.53 16.66 -17.77
CA THR A 92 -26.90 15.92 -18.87
C THR A 92 -27.83 14.87 -19.48
N ASP A 93 -29.06 14.75 -18.98
CA ASP A 93 -30.00 13.72 -19.44
C ASP A 93 -30.53 14.03 -20.85
N MET A 94 -30.18 13.18 -21.80
CA MET A 94 -30.86 13.06 -23.10
C MET A 94 -32.33 12.61 -22.92
N PRO A 95 -33.22 12.85 -23.91
CA PRO A 95 -34.66 12.58 -23.77
C PRO A 95 -35.04 11.13 -23.37
N PHE A 96 -34.19 10.15 -23.64
CA PHE A 96 -34.42 8.76 -23.22
C PHE A 96 -33.99 8.48 -21.77
N HIS A 97 -33.00 9.21 -21.24
CA HIS A 97 -32.61 9.16 -19.83
C HIS A 97 -33.74 9.72 -18.96
N ILE A 98 -34.31 10.87 -19.36
CA ILE A 98 -35.47 11.50 -18.69
C ILE A 98 -36.63 10.51 -18.54
N ARG A 99 -37.09 9.92 -19.66
CA ARG A 99 -38.19 8.93 -19.65
C ARG A 99 -37.89 7.70 -18.79
N THR A 100 -36.62 7.30 -18.72
CA THR A 100 -36.20 6.15 -17.91
C THR A 100 -36.24 6.50 -16.42
N ARG A 101 -35.80 7.70 -16.06
CA ARG A 101 -35.83 8.24 -14.69
C ARG A 101 -37.27 8.40 -14.19
N GLU A 102 -38.13 9.05 -14.97
CA GLU A 102 -39.57 9.20 -14.68
C GLU A 102 -40.23 7.83 -14.43
N ARG A 103 -39.95 6.84 -15.29
CA ARG A 103 -40.50 5.49 -15.15
C ARG A 103 -40.04 4.75 -13.89
N ILE A 104 -38.84 5.05 -13.39
CA ILE A 104 -38.26 4.42 -12.20
C ILE A 104 -38.74 5.14 -10.93
N GLU A 105 -38.80 6.47 -10.94
CA GLU A 105 -39.30 7.27 -9.81
C GLU A 105 -40.79 7.05 -9.55
N ASP A 106 -41.60 6.88 -10.61
CA ASP A 106 -43.04 6.61 -10.50
C ASP A 106 -43.38 5.18 -10.07
N LYS A 107 -42.40 4.27 -10.02
CA LYS A 107 -42.62 2.88 -9.57
C LYS A 107 -42.12 2.71 -8.15
N PRO A 108 -43.01 2.53 -7.17
CA PRO A 108 -42.56 2.15 -5.85
C PRO A 108 -41.91 0.74 -5.96
N VAL A 109 -40.83 0.53 -5.21
CA VAL A 109 -39.98 -0.69 -5.25
C VAL A 109 -40.67 -1.81 -4.46
N GLU A 110 -41.88 -2.20 -4.85
CA GLU A 110 -42.62 -3.27 -4.16
C GLU A 110 -42.15 -4.68 -4.56
N GLY A 111 -41.19 -4.81 -5.48
CA GLY A 111 -40.77 -6.12 -6.03
C GLY A 111 -39.42 -6.67 -5.55
N LEU A 112 -38.62 -5.89 -4.81
CA LEU A 112 -37.23 -6.25 -4.47
C LEU A 112 -36.92 -6.03 -2.99
N ARG A 113 -37.86 -6.34 -2.09
CA ARG A 113 -37.56 -6.44 -0.66
C ARG A 113 -36.74 -7.71 -0.38
N LEU A 114 -35.48 -7.71 -0.77
CA LEU A 114 -34.47 -8.47 -0.04
C LEU A 114 -34.30 -7.75 1.30
N SER A 115 -34.26 -8.49 2.42
CA SER A 115 -33.97 -7.85 3.72
C SER A 115 -32.61 -7.16 3.65
N GLU A 116 -32.40 -6.08 4.43
CA GLU A 116 -31.10 -5.37 4.47
C GLU A 116 -29.92 -6.32 4.72
N ASP A 117 -30.17 -7.47 5.35
CA ASP A 117 -29.19 -8.51 5.66
C ASP A 117 -29.12 -9.67 4.66
N ASP A 118 -29.91 -9.68 3.56
CA ASP A 118 -29.86 -10.77 2.58
C ASP A 118 -28.82 -10.46 1.49
N PRO A 119 -27.65 -11.12 1.51
CA PRO A 119 -26.63 -10.87 0.50
C PRO A 119 -27.17 -11.21 -0.90
N PRO A 120 -26.70 -10.54 -1.97
CA PRO A 120 -27.16 -10.75 -3.34
C PRO A 120 -26.70 -12.08 -3.95
N PHE A 121 -26.28 -13.03 -3.11
CA PHE A 121 -25.87 -14.36 -3.47
C PHE A 121 -26.35 -15.35 -2.41
N THR A 122 -26.79 -16.50 -2.88
CA THR A 122 -27.20 -17.60 -2.03
C THR A 122 -25.98 -18.29 -1.41
N LEU A 123 -26.16 -18.93 -0.24
CA LEU A 123 -25.12 -19.76 0.38
C LEU A 123 -24.60 -20.86 -0.57
N VAL A 124 -25.42 -21.29 -1.53
CA VAL A 124 -25.08 -22.30 -2.55
C VAL A 124 -24.04 -21.75 -3.52
N GLU A 125 -24.25 -20.54 -4.04
CA GLU A 125 -23.30 -19.87 -4.94
C GLU A 125 -21.97 -19.63 -4.24
N LEU A 126 -22.00 -19.20 -2.97
CA LEU A 126 -20.79 -19.02 -2.18
C LEU A 126 -20.00 -20.33 -2.02
N LYS A 127 -20.68 -21.44 -1.72
CA LYS A 127 -20.05 -22.76 -1.61
C LYS A 127 -19.47 -23.25 -2.93
N ALA A 128 -20.12 -22.96 -4.05
CA ALA A 128 -19.62 -23.33 -5.38
C ALA A 128 -18.30 -22.63 -5.69
N VAL A 129 -18.22 -21.32 -5.48
CA VAL A 129 -17.00 -20.52 -5.64
C VAL A 129 -15.89 -21.02 -4.71
N LEU A 130 -16.21 -21.35 -3.46
CA LEU A 130 -15.22 -21.81 -2.48
C LEU A 130 -14.58 -23.14 -2.87
N ARG A 131 -15.36 -24.04 -3.49
CA ARG A 131 -14.89 -25.33 -4.03
C ARG A 131 -13.97 -25.14 -5.23
N GLU A 132 -14.30 -24.22 -6.13
CA GLU A 132 -13.47 -23.93 -7.30
C GLU A 132 -12.15 -23.26 -6.94
N LEU A 133 -12.16 -22.36 -5.95
CA LEU A 133 -10.95 -21.66 -5.50
C LEU A 133 -10.04 -22.54 -4.62
N ASN A 134 -10.57 -23.59 -3.98
CA ASN A 134 -9.81 -24.47 -3.08
C ASN A 134 -10.01 -25.97 -3.36
N PRO A 135 -9.64 -26.48 -4.56
CA PRO A 135 -9.90 -27.87 -4.94
C PRO A 135 -9.12 -28.91 -4.10
N LYS A 136 -8.12 -28.47 -3.32
CA LYS A 136 -7.26 -29.35 -2.50
C LYS A 136 -7.65 -29.44 -1.02
N ARG A 137 -8.41 -28.48 -0.46
CA ARG A 137 -8.72 -28.45 1.00
C ARG A 137 -9.84 -29.40 1.44
N LEU A 138 -10.60 -29.96 0.51
CA LEU A 138 -11.78 -30.80 0.79
C LEU A 138 -11.53 -32.31 0.59
N ARG A 139 -10.31 -32.73 0.27
CA ARG A 139 -9.97 -34.17 0.21
C ARG A 139 -9.65 -34.78 1.56
N ASP A 140 -9.35 -33.97 2.57
CA ASP A 140 -8.89 -34.43 3.88
C ASP A 140 -10.00 -34.43 4.96
N GLN A 141 -11.27 -34.26 4.59
CA GLN A 141 -12.41 -34.24 5.53
C GLN A 141 -13.42 -35.38 5.32
N THR A 142 -13.11 -36.34 4.45
CA THR A 142 -13.83 -37.62 4.35
C THR A 142 -12.83 -38.76 4.53
N ALA A 143 -12.45 -39.01 5.78
CA ALA A 143 -11.87 -40.25 6.27
C ALA A 143 -12.50 -40.56 7.63
#